data_AF-A0AAN7Z5H9-F1
#
_entry.id   AF-A0AAN7Z5H9-F1
#
_cell.length_a   1.000
_cell.length_b   1.000
_cell.length_c   1.000
_cell.angle_alpha   90.00
_cell.angle_beta   90.00
_cell.angle_gamma   90.00
#
_symmetry.space_group_name_H-M   'P 1'
#
loop_
_entity.id
_entity.type
_entity.pdbx_description
1 polymer ?
#
loop_
_entity_poly.entity_id
_entity_poly.type
_entity_poly.pdbx_seq_one_letter_code
_entity_poly.pdbx_strand_id
1 'polypeptide(L)'
;MTRFRPCIDLHAGQVKQIVGGTLDSSTSELKTNYVSKHPAGYYAKLYRDNALEGAHVIMLGPKNDDAAQEALAAWPGHLQVGGGINDKNAALWIERGASKVSKFNNILPIGFIRQYREVAVDEIVRK
;
A
#
# COMPACT_ATOMS: atom_id res chain seq x y z
N MET A 1 8.70 18.11 -12.62
CA MET A 1 9.58 17.28 -11.76
C MET A 1 8.85 16.01 -11.38
N THR A 2 9.52 14.86 -11.48
CA THR A 2 9.01 13.57 -11.01
C THR A 2 9.10 13.50 -9.49
N ARG A 3 8.04 13.06 -8.81
CA ARG A 3 8.04 12.85 -7.35
C ARG A 3 7.90 11.36 -7.07
N PHE A 4 8.80 10.85 -6.23
CA PHE A 4 8.70 9.50 -5.70
C PHE A 4 7.48 9.39 -4.77
N ARG A 5 6.70 8.30 -4.90
CA ARG A 5 5.53 8.02 -4.07
C ARG A 5 5.55 6.55 -3.65
N PRO A 6 5.89 6.24 -2.39
CA PRO A 6 6.01 4.85 -1.96
C PRO A 6 4.65 4.19 -1.75
N CYS A 7 4.64 2.85 -1.78
CA CYS A 7 3.47 2.01 -1.59
C CYS A 7 3.67 0.98 -0.49
N ILE A 8 2.67 0.80 0.37
CA ILE A 8 2.51 -0.37 1.24
C ILE A 8 1.40 -1.24 0.66
N ASP A 9 1.79 -2.27 -0.08
CA ASP A 9 0.88 -3.31 -0.56
C ASP A 9 0.59 -4.30 0.56
N LEU A 10 -0.69 -4.53 0.85
CA LEU A 10 -1.16 -5.45 1.87
C LEU A 10 -1.91 -6.61 1.21
N HIS A 11 -1.56 -7.83 1.58
CA HIS A 11 -2.35 -9.01 1.22
C HIS A 11 -2.39 -9.98 2.39
N ALA A 12 -3.60 -10.32 2.83
CA ALA A 12 -3.85 -11.13 4.03
C ALA A 12 -3.13 -10.58 5.28
N GLY A 13 -3.13 -9.26 5.45
CA GLY A 13 -2.61 -8.57 6.64
C GLY A 13 -1.10 -8.42 6.66
N GLN A 14 -0.40 -8.81 5.60
CA GLN A 14 1.05 -8.74 5.49
C GLN A 14 1.48 -7.77 4.40
N VAL A 15 2.60 -7.08 4.63
CA VAL A 15 3.24 -6.25 3.61
C VAL A 15 3.92 -7.15 2.59
N LYS A 16 3.53 -7.05 1.32
CA LYS A 16 4.06 -7.91 0.25
C LYS A 16 4.47 -7.11 -0.98
N GLN A 17 5.66 -7.36 -1.51
CA GLN A 17 5.97 -6.95 -2.86
C GLN A 17 5.39 -7.98 -3.82
N ILE A 18 4.36 -7.62 -4.56
CA ILE A 18 3.78 -8.50 -5.60
C ILE A 18 4.53 -8.38 -6.92
N VAL A 19 4.46 -9.42 -7.75
CA VAL A 19 4.81 -9.34 -9.17
C VAL A 19 3.64 -8.68 -9.89
N GLY A 20 3.89 -7.54 -10.54
CA GLY A 20 2.85 -6.79 -11.24
C GLY A 20 2.12 -7.61 -12.30
N GLY A 21 0.80 -7.50 -12.35
CA GLY A 21 -0.06 -8.19 -13.34
C GLY A 21 -0.49 -9.61 -12.97
N THR A 22 -0.20 -10.09 -11.76
CA THR A 22 -0.56 -11.44 -11.29
C THR A 22 -1.82 -11.51 -10.43
N LEU A 23 -2.49 -10.38 -10.22
CA LEU A 23 -3.76 -10.33 -9.50
C LEU A 23 -4.90 -10.53 -10.50
N ASP A 24 -5.04 -11.73 -11.06
CA ASP A 24 -6.20 -12.08 -11.89
C ASP A 24 -7.09 -13.06 -11.11
N SER A 25 -8.39 -12.77 -11.07
CA SER A 25 -9.41 -13.54 -10.36
C SER A 25 -9.66 -14.94 -10.93
N SER A 26 -9.20 -15.24 -12.15
CA SER A 26 -9.49 -16.51 -12.83
C SER A 26 -8.35 -17.51 -12.89
N THR A 27 -7.07 -17.11 -12.79
CA THR A 27 -5.95 -18.06 -12.96
C THR A 27 -4.66 -17.59 -12.27
N SER A 28 -4.13 -18.48 -11.44
CA SER A 28 -2.82 -18.45 -10.75
C SER A 28 -2.73 -17.59 -9.49
N GLU A 29 -2.24 -18.22 -8.43
CA GLU A 29 -1.96 -17.66 -7.12
C GLU A 29 -1.22 -16.32 -7.21
N LEU A 30 -1.53 -15.37 -6.31
CA LEU A 30 -0.82 -14.10 -6.21
C LEU A 30 0.68 -14.35 -6.08
N LYS A 31 1.45 -13.98 -7.10
CA LYS A 31 2.91 -14.13 -7.06
C LYS A 31 3.52 -12.99 -6.26
N THR A 32 4.26 -13.36 -5.24
CA THR A 32 4.97 -12.42 -4.37
C THR A 32 6.47 -12.53 -4.63
N ASN A 33 7.12 -11.40 -4.91
CA ASN A 33 8.58 -11.31 -4.92
C ASN A 33 9.14 -11.36 -3.50
N TYR A 34 8.42 -10.75 -2.55
CA TYR A 34 8.86 -10.64 -1.17
C TYR A 34 7.69 -10.50 -0.22
N VAL A 35 7.79 -11.16 0.93
CA VAL A 35 6.89 -10.97 2.08
C VAL A 35 7.73 -10.35 3.19
N SER A 36 7.33 -9.17 3.66
CA SER A 36 8.07 -8.49 4.70
C SER A 36 7.88 -9.15 6.06
N LYS A 37 8.95 -9.14 6.85
CA LYS A 37 8.91 -9.44 8.29
C LYS A 37 8.42 -8.24 9.11
N HIS A 38 8.46 -7.04 8.54
CA HIS A 38 8.03 -5.82 9.21
C HIS A 38 6.55 -5.54 8.96
N PRO A 39 5.84 -5.03 9.97
CA PRO A 39 4.43 -4.71 9.86
C PRO A 39 4.21 -3.43 9.04
N ALA A 40 2.96 -3.13 8.70
CA ALA A 40 2.63 -1.99 7.86
C ALA A 40 2.99 -0.65 8.54
N GLY A 41 2.81 -0.58 9.86
CA GLY A 41 3.19 0.57 10.68
C GLY A 41 4.69 0.90 10.64
N TYR A 42 5.56 -0.09 10.43
CA TYR A 42 7.01 0.14 10.29
C TYR A 42 7.31 0.99 9.05
N TYR A 43 6.74 0.62 7.90
CA TYR A 43 6.95 1.34 6.65
C TYR A 43 6.31 2.73 6.67
N ALA A 44 5.14 2.87 7.29
CA ALA A 44 4.51 4.17 7.47
C ALA A 44 5.39 5.14 8.29
N LYS A 45 6.02 4.66 9.38
CA LYS A 45 6.98 5.46 10.16
C LYS A 45 8.21 5.83 9.32
N LEU A 46 8.73 4.87 8.57
CA LEU A 46 9.86 5.11 7.68
C LEU A 46 9.54 6.18 6.62
N TYR A 47 8.34 6.16 6.04
CA TYR A 47 7.91 7.17 5.08
C TYR A 47 7.76 8.56 5.74
N ARG A 48 7.20 8.59 6.95
CA ARG A 48 7.09 9.81 7.75
C ARG A 48 8.45 10.43 8.03
N ASP A 49 9.38 9.61 8.52
CA ASP A 49 10.71 10.06 8.95
C ASP A 49 11.54 10.59 7.76
N ASN A 50 11.17 10.20 6.53
CA ASN A 50 11.75 10.69 5.27
C ASN A 50 10.84 11.68 4.51
N ALA A 51 9.75 12.17 5.11
CA ALA A 51 8.79 13.10 4.52
C ALA A 51 8.28 12.69 3.11
N LEU A 52 8.03 11.39 2.92
CA LEU A 52 7.62 10.82 1.63
C LEU A 52 6.11 11.00 1.39
N GLU A 53 5.73 12.22 1.06
CA GLU A 53 4.34 12.62 0.85
C GLU A 53 3.66 11.94 -0.35
N GLY A 54 2.35 11.73 -0.25
CA GLY A 54 1.55 11.08 -1.29
C GLY A 54 1.75 9.57 -1.38
N ALA A 55 2.27 8.96 -0.32
CA ALA A 55 2.35 7.52 -0.14
C ALA A 55 0.96 6.86 -0.08
N HIS A 56 0.89 5.60 -0.50
CA HIS A 56 -0.35 4.85 -0.61
C HIS A 56 -0.29 3.50 0.10
N VAL A 57 -1.37 3.15 0.80
CA VAL A 57 -1.63 1.83 1.39
C VAL A 57 -2.67 1.14 0.51
N ILE A 58 -2.34 -0.01 -0.06
CA ILE A 58 -3.21 -0.72 -1.00
C ILE A 58 -3.57 -2.08 -0.44
N MET A 59 -4.87 -2.27 -0.17
CA MET A 59 -5.43 -3.53 0.29
C MET A 59 -5.76 -4.45 -0.89
N LEU A 60 -4.95 -5.47 -1.08
CA LEU A 60 -5.10 -6.49 -2.12
C LEU A 60 -5.86 -7.68 -1.53
N GLY A 61 -7.17 -7.71 -1.75
CA GLY A 61 -8.06 -8.75 -1.24
C GLY A 61 -8.48 -8.54 0.23
N PRO A 62 -9.11 -9.55 0.86
CA PRO A 62 -9.65 -9.45 2.21
C PRO A 62 -8.55 -9.52 3.29
N LYS A 63 -8.95 -9.25 4.55
CA LYS A 63 -8.12 -9.37 5.77
C LYS A 63 -6.93 -8.40 5.83
N ASN A 64 -7.08 -7.18 5.32
CA ASN A 64 -6.03 -6.16 5.34
C ASN A 64 -6.33 -4.98 6.28
N ASP A 65 -7.55 -4.88 6.80
CA ASP A 65 -8.04 -3.71 7.53
C ASP A 65 -7.16 -3.33 8.73
N ASP A 66 -6.78 -4.30 9.56
CA ASP A 66 -5.95 -4.07 10.75
C ASP A 66 -4.57 -3.53 10.37
N ALA A 67 -3.93 -4.11 9.34
CA ALA A 67 -2.63 -3.67 8.86
C ALA A 67 -2.71 -2.29 8.18
N ALA A 68 -3.79 -2.02 7.45
CA ALA A 68 -4.00 -0.71 6.87
C ALA A 68 -4.20 0.35 7.96
N GLN A 69 -5.01 0.05 8.97
CA GLN A 69 -5.21 0.93 10.13
C GLN A 69 -3.91 1.15 10.90
N GLU A 70 -3.08 0.13 11.07
CA GLU A 70 -1.75 0.24 11.68
C GLU A 70 -0.85 1.23 10.92
N ALA A 71 -0.83 1.17 9.58
CA ALA A 71 -0.09 2.12 8.75
C ALA A 71 -0.64 3.55 8.89
N LEU A 72 -1.96 3.73 8.81
CA LEU A 72 -2.59 5.04 8.94
C LEU A 72 -2.34 5.66 10.32
N ALA A 73 -2.42 4.88 11.38
CA ALA A 73 -2.15 5.34 12.75
C ALA A 73 -0.68 5.76 12.96
N ALA A 74 0.25 5.19 12.19
CA ALA A 74 1.66 5.55 12.26
C ALA A 74 1.98 6.91 11.61
N TRP A 75 1.16 7.36 10.65
CA TRP A 75 1.27 8.71 10.05
C TRP A 75 -0.11 9.29 9.66
N PRO A 76 -0.91 9.72 10.65
CA PRO A 76 -2.28 10.16 10.42
C PRO A 76 -2.37 11.41 9.55
N GLY A 77 -3.23 11.38 8.53
CA GLY A 77 -3.48 12.50 7.63
C GLY A 77 -2.50 12.61 6.45
N HIS A 78 -1.56 11.68 6.28
CA HIS A 78 -0.57 11.73 5.20
C HIS A 78 -0.67 10.58 4.20
N LEU A 79 -1.10 9.40 4.63
CA LEU A 79 -1.22 8.22 3.76
C LEU A 79 -2.57 8.15 3.05
N GLN A 80 -2.57 7.80 1.77
CA GLN A 80 -3.81 7.46 1.04
C GLN A 80 -4.12 5.97 1.21
N VAL A 81 -5.39 5.57 1.18
CA VAL A 81 -5.80 4.16 1.23
C VAL A 81 -6.69 3.76 0.05
N GLY A 82 -6.47 2.56 -0.47
CA GLY A 82 -7.22 1.99 -1.59
C GLY A 82 -7.40 0.49 -1.48
N GLY A 83 -8.34 -0.05 -2.27
CA GLY A 83 -8.74 -1.46 -2.25
C GLY A 83 -9.96 -1.71 -1.36
N GLY A 84 -11.07 -2.18 -1.93
CA GLY A 84 -12.32 -2.41 -1.18
C GLY A 84 -13.04 -1.16 -0.67
N ILE A 85 -12.60 0.05 -1.08
CA ILE A 85 -13.25 1.32 -0.72
C ILE A 85 -14.55 1.49 -1.48
N ASN A 86 -15.62 1.85 -0.77
CA ASN A 86 -16.95 2.14 -1.30
C ASN A 86 -17.63 3.25 -0.48
N ASP A 87 -18.81 3.69 -0.91
CA ASP A 87 -19.53 4.81 -0.27
C ASP A 87 -19.92 4.56 1.19
N LYS A 88 -19.98 3.29 1.62
CA LYS A 88 -20.35 2.92 2.98
C LYS A 88 -19.15 2.93 3.95
N ASN A 89 -17.91 2.78 3.45
CA ASN A 89 -16.72 2.70 4.30
C ASN A 89 -15.71 3.85 4.08
N ALA A 90 -15.89 4.68 3.06
CA ALA A 90 -14.98 5.79 2.75
C ALA A 90 -14.76 6.74 3.94
N ALA A 91 -15.85 7.15 4.62
CA ALA A 91 -15.77 8.04 5.77
C ALA A 91 -14.95 7.45 6.92
N LEU A 92 -15.19 6.17 7.24
CA LEU A 92 -14.45 5.44 8.27
C LEU A 92 -12.94 5.43 8.01
N TRP A 93 -12.52 5.29 6.75
CA TRP A 93 -11.10 5.30 6.41
C TRP A 93 -10.44 6.68 6.57
N ILE A 94 -11.17 7.76 6.30
CA ILE A 94 -10.71 9.13 6.59
C ILE A 94 -10.60 9.33 8.11
N GLU A 95 -11.60 8.91 8.89
CA GLU A 95 -11.58 8.96 10.36
C GLU A 95 -10.40 8.17 10.95
N ARG A 96 -10.04 7.04 10.34
CA ARG A 96 -8.88 6.22 10.70
C ARG A 96 -7.53 6.85 10.33
N GLY A 97 -7.52 8.04 9.74
CA GLY A 97 -6.30 8.80 9.46
C GLY A 97 -5.83 8.74 8.00
N ALA A 98 -6.65 8.27 7.05
CA ALA A 98 -6.30 8.40 5.64
C ALA A 98 -6.43 9.86 5.18
N SER A 99 -5.44 10.34 4.42
CA SER A 99 -5.48 11.66 3.79
C SER A 99 -6.47 11.69 2.62
N LYS A 100 -6.58 10.57 1.91
CA LYS A 100 -7.52 10.33 0.80
C LYS A 100 -7.88 8.86 0.73
N VAL A 101 -9.07 8.58 0.21
CA VAL A 101 -9.55 7.23 -0.09
C VAL A 101 -9.77 7.08 -1.59
N SER A 102 -9.44 5.92 -2.15
CA SER A 102 -9.59 5.64 -3.58
C SER A 102 -10.42 4.39 -3.83
N LYS A 103 -11.52 4.54 -4.58
CA LYS A 103 -12.33 3.42 -5.11
C LYS A 103 -11.55 2.69 -6.20
N PHE A 104 -10.67 1.77 -5.81
CA PHE A 104 -10.02 0.86 -6.76
C PHE A 104 -10.90 -0.38 -6.94
N ASN A 105 -11.66 -0.43 -8.05
CA ASN A 105 -12.49 -1.58 -8.41
C ASN A 105 -11.78 -2.58 -9.34
N ASN A 106 -10.67 -2.21 -9.96
CA ASN A 106 -9.82 -3.12 -10.71
C ASN A 106 -8.40 -2.55 -10.75
N ILE A 107 -7.43 -3.44 -10.67
CA ILE A 107 -6.00 -3.19 -10.69
C ILE A 107 -5.67 -2.29 -11.89
N LEU A 108 -5.27 -1.03 -11.64
CA LEU A 108 -4.48 -0.31 -12.64
C LEU A 108 -3.33 -1.24 -13.03
N PRO A 109 -2.99 -1.40 -14.31
CA PRO A 109 -1.90 -2.27 -14.70
C PRO A 109 -0.68 -1.86 -13.89
N ILE A 110 -0.24 -2.75 -12.98
CA ILE A 110 0.87 -2.50 -12.06
C ILE A 110 2.17 -2.17 -12.84
N GLY A 111 2.18 -2.37 -14.16
CA GLY A 111 3.14 -1.79 -15.10
C GLY A 111 3.31 -0.27 -15.00
N PHE A 112 2.29 0.49 -14.58
CA PHE A 112 2.40 1.94 -14.35
C PHE A 112 3.06 2.29 -13.00
N ILE A 113 3.14 1.33 -12.07
CA ILE A 113 3.86 1.43 -10.79
C ILE A 113 5.30 0.86 -10.94
N ARG A 114 5.68 0.37 -12.13
CA ARG A 114 6.99 -0.25 -12.36
C ARG A 114 8.15 0.75 -12.25
N GLN A 115 7.94 2.00 -12.70
CA GLN A 115 8.99 3.02 -12.66
C GLN A 115 9.25 3.60 -11.25
N TYR A 116 8.39 3.32 -10.28
CA TYR A 116 8.51 3.80 -8.90
C TYR A 116 8.88 2.70 -7.89
N ARG A 117 8.95 1.42 -8.28
CA ARG A 117 9.17 0.29 -7.34
C ARG A 117 10.62 -0.13 -7.14
N GLU A 118 11.46 -0.03 -8.16
CA GLU A 118 12.82 -0.60 -8.08
C GLU A 118 13.77 0.20 -7.18
N VAL A 119 13.48 1.47 -6.88
CA VAL A 119 14.41 2.33 -6.11
C VAL A 119 14.17 2.22 -4.59
N ALA A 120 12.93 1.98 -4.15
CA ALA A 120 12.54 2.24 -2.76
C ALA A 120 12.87 1.12 -1.76
N VAL A 121 12.76 -0.14 -2.18
CA VAL A 121 12.99 -1.27 -1.27
C VAL A 121 14.48 -1.54 -1.11
N ASP A 122 15.25 -1.46 -2.20
CA ASP A 122 16.69 -1.76 -2.17
C ASP A 122 17.52 -0.66 -1.50
N GLU A 123 17.17 0.63 -1.61
CA GLU A 123 17.91 1.72 -0.95
C GLU A 123 17.65 1.81 0.56
N ILE A 124 16.46 1.39 1.02
CA ILE A 124 16.04 1.58 2.41
C ILE A 124 16.26 0.32 3.26
N VAL A 125 16.18 -0.89 2.68
CA VAL A 125 16.32 -2.15 3.43
C VAL A 125 17.78 -2.63 3.55
N ARG A 126 18.72 -2.05 2.77
CA ARG A 126 20.16 -2.43 2.78
C ARG A 126 21.08 -1.47 3.56
N LYS A 127 20.55 -0.54 4.35
CA LYS A 127 21.33 0.24 5.33
C LYS A 127 21.06 -0.29 6.73
#